data_AF-A0A1H8M4N9-F1
#
_entry.id   AF-A0A1H8M4N9-F1
#
_cell.length_a   1.000
_cell.length_b   1.000
_cell.length_c   1.000
_cell.angle_alpha   90.00
_cell.angle_beta   90.00
_cell.angle_gamma   90.00
#
_symmetry.space_group_name_H-M   'P 1'
#
loop_
_entity.id
_entity.type
_entity.pdbx_description
1 polymer ?
#
loop_
_entity_poly.entity_id
_entity_poly.type
_entity_poly.pdbx_seq_one_letter_code
_entity_poly.pdbx_strand_id
1 'polypeptide(L)'
;MENTARNTVGKNVKKLREALDLSQLKFAELTGVSRTTIVNIEGGKSGFNLSLIEKILDFTVYNIEELSKENFKVRNDLREELASRYKENLSIYVILNKKPTIRYAIVYKLLNTNLLDKPKEINAITKFFKKLGWLYLGTSIQNELKKMEDEILVQAHPTKKGTNLYSKKK
;
A
#
# COMPACT_ATOMS: atom_id res chain seq x y z
N MET A 1 -23.20 -12.55 14.91
CA MET A 1 -23.31 -12.01 13.54
C MET A 1 -22.77 -10.58 13.43
N GLU A 2 -23.14 -9.66 14.32
CA GLU A 2 -22.67 -8.26 14.30
C GLU A 2 -21.13 -8.09 14.40
N ASN A 3 -20.46 -9.00 15.11
CA ASN A 3 -19.00 -8.99 15.28
C ASN A 3 -18.25 -9.32 13.97
N THR A 4 -18.80 -10.18 13.11
CA THR A 4 -18.15 -10.58 11.85
C THR A 4 -18.10 -9.42 10.86
N ALA A 5 -19.21 -8.69 10.69
CA ALA A 5 -19.26 -7.52 9.82
C ALA A 5 -18.29 -6.42 10.28
N ARG A 6 -18.21 -6.14 11.59
CA ARG A 6 -17.24 -5.19 12.15
C ARG A 6 -15.80 -5.60 11.90
N ASN A 7 -15.49 -6.89 12.08
CA ASN A 7 -14.17 -7.42 11.79
C ASN A 7 -13.80 -7.29 10.31
N THR A 8 -14.75 -7.52 9.40
CA THR A 8 -14.55 -7.33 7.95
C THR A 8 -14.25 -5.88 7.63
N VAL A 9 -15.06 -4.93 8.11
CA VAL A 9 -14.83 -3.50 7.93
C VAL A 9 -13.47 -3.09 8.48
N GLY A 10 -13.13 -3.50 9.71
CA GLY A 10 -11.83 -3.18 10.33
C GLY A 10 -10.63 -3.66 9.51
N LYS A 11 -10.68 -4.92 9.03
CA LYS A 11 -9.65 -5.47 8.13
C LYS A 11 -9.55 -4.67 6.84
N ASN A 12 -10.68 -4.22 6.28
CA ASN A 12 -10.72 -3.48 5.03
C ASN A 12 -10.23 -2.03 5.18
N VAL A 13 -10.51 -1.37 6.32
CA VAL A 13 -9.90 -0.09 6.70
C VAL A 13 -8.38 -0.23 6.77
N LYS A 14 -7.88 -1.29 7.41
CA LYS A 14 -6.44 -1.56 7.48
C LYS A 14 -5.82 -1.71 6.09
N LYS A 15 -6.44 -2.51 5.22
CA LYS A 15 -5.98 -2.68 3.82
C LYS A 15 -5.95 -1.35 3.08
N LEU A 16 -6.98 -0.53 3.23
CA LEU A 16 -7.06 0.79 2.61
C LEU A 16 -5.93 1.71 3.10
N ARG A 17 -5.68 1.77 4.41
CA ARG A 17 -4.56 2.54 4.96
C ARG A 17 -3.22 2.08 4.40
N GLU A 18 -2.99 0.78 4.35
CA GLU A 18 -1.73 0.20 3.85
C GLU A 18 -1.55 0.43 2.34
N ALA A 19 -2.64 0.41 1.58
CA ALA A 19 -2.67 0.78 0.16
C ALA A 19 -2.44 2.28 -0.09
N LEU A 20 -2.49 3.11 0.95
CA LEU A 20 -2.08 4.51 0.88
C LEU A 20 -0.65 4.71 1.40
N ASP A 21 0.01 3.64 1.88
CA ASP A 21 1.33 3.67 2.50
C ASP A 21 1.40 4.58 3.74
N LEU A 22 0.32 4.61 4.51
CA LEU A 22 0.19 5.48 5.68
C LEU A 22 0.37 4.68 6.98
N SER A 23 1.03 5.29 7.95
CA SER A 23 0.98 4.83 9.33
C SER A 23 -0.41 5.10 9.92
N GLN A 24 -0.78 4.37 10.98
CA GLN A 24 -2.05 4.64 11.69
C GLN A 24 -2.14 6.08 12.20
N LEU A 25 -1.00 6.68 12.57
CA LEU A 25 -0.93 8.08 12.99
C LEU A 25 -1.25 9.03 11.81
N LYS A 26 -0.58 8.84 10.66
CA LYS A 26 -0.82 9.70 9.50
C LYS A 26 -2.23 9.53 8.94
N PHE A 27 -2.75 8.32 8.94
CA PHE A 27 -4.11 8.05 8.51
C PHE A 27 -5.16 8.70 9.44
N ALA A 28 -4.91 8.67 10.76
CA ALA A 28 -5.70 9.40 11.75
C ALA A 28 -5.71 10.92 11.49
N GLU A 29 -4.52 11.51 11.25
CA GLU A 29 -4.40 12.93 10.91
C GLU A 29 -5.20 13.31 9.65
N LEU A 30 -5.15 12.47 8.59
CA LEU A 30 -5.85 12.75 7.33
C LEU A 30 -7.37 12.60 7.42
N THR A 31 -7.85 11.69 8.26
CA THR A 31 -9.29 11.39 8.42
C THR A 31 -9.95 12.18 9.56
N GLY A 32 -9.18 12.89 10.39
CA GLY A 32 -9.72 13.59 11.56
C GLY A 32 -10.27 12.64 12.63
N VAL A 33 -9.73 11.42 12.69
CA VAL A 33 -10.07 10.36 13.66
C VAL A 33 -8.86 10.14 14.56
N SER A 34 -9.06 9.89 15.87
CA SER A 34 -7.92 9.66 16.76
C SER A 34 -7.14 8.39 16.37
N ARG A 35 -5.82 8.39 16.58
CA ARG A 35 -4.99 7.19 16.34
C ARG A 35 -5.50 5.96 17.09
N THR A 36 -5.90 6.12 18.34
CA THR A 36 -6.45 5.03 19.17
C THR A 36 -7.73 4.47 18.56
N THR A 37 -8.59 5.35 18.03
CA THR A 37 -9.81 4.96 17.34
C THR A 37 -9.50 4.19 16.06
N ILE A 38 -8.53 4.62 15.24
CA ILE A 38 -8.07 3.87 14.06
C ILE A 38 -7.58 2.46 14.46
N VAL A 39 -6.77 2.35 15.51
CA VAL A 39 -6.31 1.05 16.02
C VAL A 39 -7.47 0.14 16.43
N ASN A 40 -8.48 0.69 17.10
CA ASN A 40 -9.66 -0.07 17.52
C ASN A 40 -10.52 -0.50 16.33
N ILE A 41 -10.73 0.39 15.35
CA ILE A 41 -11.43 0.08 14.09
C ILE A 41 -10.71 -1.05 13.37
N GLU A 42 -9.41 -0.91 13.11
CA GLU A 42 -8.62 -1.91 12.38
C GLU A 42 -8.56 -3.26 13.11
N GLY A 43 -8.63 -3.24 14.43
CA GLY A 43 -8.69 -4.43 15.29
C GLY A 43 -10.09 -5.05 15.42
N GLY A 44 -11.13 -4.45 14.82
CA GLY A 44 -12.52 -4.90 14.95
C GLY A 44 -13.06 -4.81 16.37
N LYS A 45 -12.44 -4.00 17.24
CA LYS A 45 -12.84 -3.86 18.64
C LYS A 45 -14.16 -3.10 18.78
N SER A 46 -14.91 -3.39 19.83
CA SER A 46 -16.12 -2.64 20.18
C SER A 46 -15.80 -1.17 20.47
N GLY A 47 -16.70 -0.26 20.08
CA GLY A 47 -16.63 1.17 20.44
C GLY A 47 -16.42 2.16 19.30
N PHE A 48 -16.34 1.74 18.04
CA PHE A 48 -16.47 2.67 16.90
C PHE A 48 -17.91 2.70 16.39
N ASN A 49 -18.43 3.90 16.15
CA ASN A 49 -19.76 4.13 15.61
C ASN A 49 -19.68 4.43 14.10
N LEU A 50 -20.83 4.46 13.44
CA LEU A 50 -20.92 4.71 12.00
C LEU A 50 -20.29 6.07 11.63
N SER A 51 -20.45 7.11 12.46
CA SER A 51 -19.91 8.44 12.19
C SER A 51 -18.37 8.51 12.15
N LEU A 52 -17.68 7.63 12.88
CA LEU A 52 -16.22 7.51 12.76
C LEU A 52 -15.79 6.84 11.46
N ILE A 53 -16.60 5.90 10.94
CA ILE A 53 -16.35 5.28 9.64
C ILE A 53 -16.67 6.26 8.52
N GLU A 54 -17.73 7.05 8.63
CA GLU A 54 -18.07 8.10 7.68
C GLU A 54 -16.90 9.06 7.44
N LYS A 55 -16.20 9.50 8.50
CA LYS A 55 -14.98 10.32 8.35
C LYS A 55 -13.87 9.64 7.53
N ILE A 56 -13.73 8.33 7.66
CA ILE A 56 -12.78 7.56 6.84
C ILE A 56 -13.27 7.50 5.40
N LEU A 57 -14.57 7.24 5.19
CA LEU A 57 -15.17 7.15 3.86
C LEU A 57 -15.10 8.48 3.13
N ASP A 58 -15.40 9.61 3.79
CA ASP A 58 -15.31 10.97 3.26
C ASP A 58 -13.92 11.30 2.72
N PHE A 59 -12.88 10.85 3.43
CA PHE A 59 -11.51 11.00 2.97
C PHE A 59 -11.25 10.16 1.70
N THR A 60 -11.89 9.01 1.56
CA THR A 60 -11.65 8.03 0.48
C THR A 60 -12.68 8.13 -0.66
N VAL A 61 -12.54 7.26 -1.67
CA VAL A 61 -13.51 7.13 -2.77
C VAL A 61 -14.50 5.98 -2.58
N TYR A 62 -14.39 5.23 -1.48
CA TYR A 62 -15.20 4.04 -1.21
C TYR A 62 -16.42 4.38 -0.36
N ASN A 63 -17.47 3.57 -0.49
CA ASN A 63 -18.64 3.61 0.39
C ASN A 63 -18.64 2.46 1.42
N ILE A 64 -19.64 2.48 2.31
CA ILE A 64 -19.75 1.49 3.38
C ILE A 64 -20.06 0.09 2.85
N GLU A 65 -20.82 -0.01 1.76
CA GLU A 65 -21.17 -1.28 1.13
C GLU A 65 -19.92 -1.97 0.58
N GLU A 66 -19.03 -1.23 -0.08
CA GLU A 66 -17.75 -1.73 -0.57
C GLU A 66 -16.83 -2.16 0.57
N LEU A 67 -16.70 -1.31 1.59
CA LEU A 67 -15.84 -1.58 2.73
C LEU A 67 -16.33 -2.77 3.58
N SER A 68 -17.61 -3.14 3.46
CA SER A 68 -18.21 -4.28 4.14
C SER A 68 -18.04 -5.61 3.39
N LYS A 69 -17.54 -5.61 2.15
CA LYS A 69 -17.34 -6.84 1.36
C LYS A 69 -16.19 -7.67 1.90
N GLU A 70 -16.38 -8.98 2.04
CA GLU A 70 -15.32 -9.90 2.47
C GLU A 70 -14.13 -9.93 1.49
N ASN A 71 -14.42 -9.82 0.19
CA ASN A 71 -13.45 -9.81 -0.89
C ASN A 71 -13.00 -8.40 -1.31
N PHE A 72 -13.08 -7.42 -0.41
CA PHE A 72 -12.64 -6.05 -0.69
C PHE A 72 -11.18 -6.00 -1.19
N LYS A 73 -11.02 -5.33 -2.33
CA LYS A 73 -9.73 -5.07 -2.99
C LYS A 73 -9.58 -3.56 -3.18
N VAL A 74 -8.40 -3.06 -2.84
CA VAL A 74 -8.08 -1.66 -3.05
C VAL A 74 -7.57 -1.46 -4.47
N ARG A 75 -8.00 -0.37 -5.12
CA ARG A 75 -7.53 0.03 -6.44
C ARG A 75 -6.05 0.41 -6.40
N ASN A 76 -5.30 0.03 -7.43
CA ASN A 76 -3.85 0.26 -7.50
C ASN A 76 -3.44 1.73 -7.69
N ASP A 77 -4.37 2.57 -8.13
CA ASP A 77 -4.22 3.99 -8.38
C ASP A 77 -4.87 4.86 -7.29
N LEU A 78 -5.37 4.26 -6.20
CA LEU A 78 -6.07 4.98 -5.14
C LEU A 78 -5.26 6.16 -4.61
N ARG A 79 -3.95 5.96 -4.40
CA ARG A 79 -3.09 7.00 -3.85
C ARG A 79 -2.96 8.20 -4.79
N GLU A 80 -2.83 7.95 -6.09
CA GLU A 80 -2.79 8.99 -7.12
C GLU A 80 -4.14 9.70 -7.29
N GLU A 81 -5.25 8.96 -7.21
CA GLU A 81 -6.60 9.50 -7.26
C GLU A 81 -6.87 10.42 -6.08
N LEU A 82 -6.54 9.99 -4.84
CA LEU A 82 -6.67 10.84 -3.66
C LEU A 82 -5.73 12.05 -3.71
N ALA A 83 -4.50 11.88 -4.19
CA ALA A 83 -3.59 13.01 -4.39
C ALA A 83 -4.20 14.05 -5.35
N SER A 84 -4.83 13.59 -6.43
CA SER A 84 -5.50 14.47 -7.39
C SER A 84 -6.74 15.14 -6.79
N ARG A 85 -7.54 14.39 -6.02
CA ARG A 85 -8.74 14.90 -5.33
C ARG A 85 -8.41 15.99 -4.32
N TYR A 86 -7.33 15.82 -3.56
CA TYR A 86 -6.90 16.75 -2.52
C TYR A 86 -5.78 17.70 -2.97
N LYS A 87 -5.64 17.94 -4.28
CA LYS A 87 -4.58 18.81 -4.83
C LYS A 87 -4.54 20.21 -4.20
N GLU A 88 -5.70 20.77 -3.85
CA GLU A 88 -5.81 22.11 -3.24
C GLU A 88 -5.52 22.08 -1.73
N ASN A 89 -5.57 20.90 -1.09
CA ASN A 89 -5.15 20.72 0.29
C ASN A 89 -3.68 20.33 0.34
N LEU A 90 -2.80 21.34 0.40
CA LEU A 90 -1.35 21.17 0.31
C LEU A 90 -0.80 20.14 1.32
N SER A 91 -1.31 20.13 2.55
CA SER A 91 -0.89 19.19 3.59
C SER A 91 -1.15 17.73 3.18
N ILE A 92 -2.35 17.43 2.68
CA ILE A 92 -2.71 16.10 2.21
C ILE A 92 -1.95 15.74 0.94
N TYR A 93 -1.90 16.68 -0.02
CA TYR A 93 -1.23 16.48 -1.30
C TYR A 93 0.25 16.12 -1.13
N VAL A 94 0.97 16.83 -0.26
CA VAL A 94 2.39 16.56 0.03
C VAL A 94 2.57 15.18 0.64
N ILE A 95 1.69 14.78 1.58
CA ILE A 95 1.75 13.44 2.20
C ILE A 95 1.54 12.35 1.15
N LEU A 96 0.52 12.50 0.30
CA LEU A 96 0.19 11.48 -0.71
C LEU A 96 1.22 11.43 -1.85
N ASN A 97 1.89 12.53 -2.21
CA ASN A 97 2.94 12.51 -3.26
C ASN A 97 4.35 12.21 -2.74
N LYS A 98 4.54 12.12 -1.42
CA LYS A 98 5.84 11.75 -0.85
C LYS A 98 6.30 10.39 -1.36
N LYS A 99 7.61 10.23 -1.57
CA LYS A 99 8.24 8.94 -1.89
C LYS A 99 7.71 7.82 -0.98
N PRO A 100 7.08 6.76 -1.52
CA PRO A 100 6.54 5.66 -0.73
C PRO A 100 7.60 4.81 -0.04
N THR A 101 7.18 3.89 0.82
CA THR A 101 7.99 2.75 1.26
C THR A 101 8.30 1.81 0.08
N ILE A 102 9.39 1.07 0.20
CA ILE A 102 9.82 0.11 -0.83
C ILE A 102 8.75 -0.97 -1.02
N ARG A 103 8.14 -1.44 0.06
CA ARG A 103 7.08 -2.45 0.02
C ARG A 103 5.88 -1.97 -0.80
N TYR A 104 5.40 -0.74 -0.53
CA TYR A 104 4.32 -0.15 -1.33
C TYR A 104 4.70 -0.06 -2.81
N ALA A 105 5.88 0.48 -3.10
CA ALA A 105 6.35 0.67 -4.47
C ALA A 105 6.45 -0.67 -5.22
N ILE A 106 6.84 -1.76 -4.54
CA ILE A 106 6.85 -3.10 -5.11
C ILE A 106 5.42 -3.57 -5.40
N VAL A 107 4.58 -3.63 -4.37
CA VAL A 107 3.24 -4.24 -4.45
C VAL A 107 2.33 -3.49 -5.43
N TYR A 108 2.26 -2.17 -5.32
CA TYR A 108 1.25 -1.38 -6.04
C TYR A 108 1.75 -0.84 -7.38
N LYS A 109 3.07 -0.86 -7.65
CA LYS A 109 3.62 -0.31 -8.89
C LYS A 109 4.41 -1.36 -9.64
N LEU A 110 5.49 -1.90 -9.07
CA LEU A 110 6.36 -2.84 -9.77
C LEU A 110 5.62 -4.10 -10.22
N LEU A 111 4.89 -4.76 -9.31
CA LEU A 111 4.17 -6.01 -9.59
C LEU A 111 2.99 -5.83 -10.56
N ASN A 112 2.46 -4.62 -10.65
CA ASN A 112 1.40 -4.27 -11.62
C ASN A 112 1.95 -3.94 -13.02
N THR A 113 3.27 -4.04 -13.24
CA THR A 113 3.89 -3.91 -14.57
C THR A 113 4.40 -5.24 -15.10
N ASN A 114 4.77 -5.29 -16.38
CA ASN A 114 5.41 -6.45 -17.00
C ASN A 114 6.94 -6.54 -16.76
N LEU A 115 7.53 -5.65 -15.95
CA LEU A 115 8.99 -5.56 -15.79
C LEU A 115 9.60 -6.88 -15.30
N LEU A 116 8.93 -7.53 -14.35
CA LEU A 116 9.35 -8.76 -13.69
C LEU A 116 8.74 -10.03 -14.29
N ASP A 117 8.04 -9.92 -15.43
CA ASP A 117 7.56 -11.11 -16.16
C ASP A 117 8.74 -11.92 -16.75
N LYS A 118 9.91 -11.27 -16.87
CA LYS A 118 11.20 -11.89 -17.15
C LYS A 118 12.18 -11.57 -16.03
N PRO A 119 13.15 -12.45 -15.71
CA PRO A 119 14.16 -12.18 -14.70
C PRO A 119 14.93 -10.88 -14.97
N LYS A 120 15.06 -10.03 -13.94
CA LYS A 120 15.77 -8.74 -14.01
C LYS A 120 16.79 -8.61 -12.89
N GLU A 121 17.90 -7.94 -13.20
CA GLU A 121 18.84 -7.48 -12.19
C GLU A 121 18.28 -6.29 -11.39
N ILE A 122 18.81 -6.08 -10.19
CA ILE A 122 18.43 -4.98 -9.31
C ILE A 122 18.58 -3.59 -9.95
N ASN A 123 19.54 -3.43 -10.86
CA ASN A 123 19.77 -2.18 -11.57
C ASN A 123 18.58 -1.79 -12.46
N ALA A 124 17.89 -2.77 -13.07
CA ALA A 124 16.70 -2.50 -13.87
C ALA A 124 15.54 -2.03 -12.99
N ILE A 125 15.35 -2.66 -11.81
CA ILE A 125 14.32 -2.30 -10.84
C ILE A 125 14.59 -0.91 -10.25
N THR A 126 15.85 -0.61 -9.94
CA THR A 126 16.27 0.71 -9.44
C THR A 126 16.01 1.80 -10.48
N LYS A 127 16.33 1.55 -11.76
CA LYS A 127 16.01 2.47 -12.87
C LYS A 127 14.51 2.66 -13.03
N PHE A 128 13.70 1.61 -12.86
CA PHE A 128 12.24 1.72 -12.90
C PHE A 128 11.72 2.69 -11.83
N PHE A 129 12.12 2.53 -10.56
CA PHE A 129 11.68 3.46 -9.52
C PHE A 129 12.22 4.88 -9.70
N LYS A 130 13.46 5.04 -10.20
CA LYS A 130 14.01 6.35 -10.53
C LYS A 130 13.19 7.09 -11.58
N LYS A 131 12.63 6.40 -12.57
CA LYS A 131 11.73 7.01 -13.58
C LYS A 131 10.42 7.53 -12.97
N LEU A 132 9.98 6.97 -11.85
CA LEU A 132 8.84 7.44 -11.06
C LEU A 132 9.21 8.55 -10.07
N GLY A 133 10.46 9.03 -10.09
CA GLY A 133 10.96 10.01 -9.12
C GLY A 133 11.34 9.41 -7.75
N TRP A 134 11.37 8.09 -7.61
CA TRP A 134 11.64 7.42 -6.35
C TRP A 134 13.06 6.86 -6.29
N LEU A 135 13.89 7.52 -5.50
CA LEU A 135 15.27 7.12 -5.26
C LEU A 135 15.34 6.15 -4.06
N TYR A 136 15.55 4.87 -4.37
CA TYR A 136 15.81 3.81 -3.39
C TYR A 136 17.20 3.22 -3.60
N LEU A 137 17.83 2.77 -2.52
CA LEU A 137 19.08 2.01 -2.60
C LEU A 137 18.78 0.60 -3.14
N GLY A 138 19.63 0.12 -4.04
CA GLY A 138 19.50 -1.23 -4.60
C GLY A 138 19.45 -2.30 -3.50
N THR A 139 20.36 -2.22 -2.53
CA THR A 139 20.43 -3.15 -1.38
C THR A 139 19.12 -3.18 -0.58
N SER A 140 18.48 -2.03 -0.36
CA SER A 140 17.19 -1.96 0.34
C SER A 140 16.06 -2.60 -0.47
N ILE A 141 16.04 -2.41 -1.80
CA ILE A 141 15.09 -3.09 -2.68
C ILE A 141 15.31 -4.62 -2.63
N GLN A 142 16.57 -5.08 -2.70
CA GLN A 142 16.89 -6.51 -2.63
C GLN A 142 16.42 -7.12 -1.32
N ASN A 143 16.66 -6.44 -0.20
CA ASN A 143 16.24 -6.91 1.12
C ASN A 143 14.72 -7.01 1.22
N GLU A 144 13.97 -6.10 0.61
CA GLU A 144 12.51 -6.18 0.62
C GLU A 144 11.99 -7.28 -0.32
N LEU A 145 12.53 -7.39 -1.54
CA LEU A 145 12.15 -8.46 -2.49
C LEU A 145 12.40 -9.86 -1.92
N LYS A 146 13.49 -10.04 -1.15
CA LYS A 146 13.78 -11.33 -0.48
C LYS A 146 12.75 -11.71 0.58
N LYS A 147 12.03 -10.75 1.17
CA LYS A 147 10.97 -11.04 2.16
C LYS A 147 9.65 -11.44 1.50
N MET A 148 9.53 -11.22 0.19
CA MET A 148 8.31 -11.44 -0.61
C MET A 148 8.43 -12.77 -1.39
N GLU A 149 8.79 -13.86 -0.70
CA GLU A 149 9.07 -15.16 -1.33
C GLU A 149 7.81 -15.82 -1.95
N ASP A 150 6.63 -15.35 -1.54
CA ASP A 150 5.35 -15.77 -2.08
C ASP A 150 5.06 -15.12 -3.44
N GLU A 151 5.53 -13.89 -3.67
CA GLU A 151 5.27 -13.15 -4.91
C GLU A 151 6.50 -13.06 -5.85
N ILE A 152 7.71 -13.21 -5.30
CA ILE A 152 8.98 -12.99 -6.00
C ILE A 152 9.84 -14.24 -6.00
N LEU A 153 10.30 -14.63 -7.19
CA LEU A 153 11.35 -15.62 -7.38
C LEU A 153 12.71 -14.92 -7.42
N VAL A 154 13.64 -15.36 -6.57
CA VAL A 154 15.03 -14.88 -6.53
C VAL A 154 15.96 -16.01 -6.96
N GLN A 155 16.78 -15.77 -7.98
CA GLN A 155 17.72 -16.75 -8.51
C GLN A 155 19.11 -16.13 -8.66
N ALA A 156 20.17 -16.93 -8.51
CA ALA A 156 21.52 -16.47 -8.81
C ALA A 156 21.68 -16.21 -10.32
N HIS A 157 22.42 -15.17 -10.68
CA HIS A 157 22.72 -14.87 -12.08
C HIS A 157 23.64 -15.96 -12.66
N PRO A 158 23.33 -16.54 -13.84
CA PRO A 158 24.06 -17.71 -14.36
C PRO A 158 25.54 -17.44 -14.62
N THR A 159 25.89 -16.22 -15.04
CA THR A 159 27.28 -15.85 -15.39
C THR A 159 27.94 -14.83 -14.45
N LYS A 160 27.18 -14.15 -13.57
CA LYS A 160 27.69 -13.06 -12.73
C LYS A 160 27.67 -13.48 -11.26
N LYS A 161 28.83 -13.82 -10.71
CA LYS A 161 28.95 -14.19 -9.28
C LYS A 161 28.47 -13.04 -8.39
N GLY A 162 27.75 -13.39 -7.32
CA GLY A 162 27.23 -12.43 -6.33
C GLY A 162 26.07 -11.55 -6.83
N THR A 163 25.55 -11.80 -8.04
CA THR A 163 24.40 -11.07 -8.59
C THR A 163 23.16 -11.96 -8.58
N ASN A 164 22.01 -11.39 -8.24
CA ASN A 164 20.71 -12.08 -8.29
C ASN A 164 19.82 -11.51 -9.40
N LEU A 165 18.96 -12.38 -9.91
CA LEU A 165 17.87 -12.08 -10.80
C LEU A 165 16.54 -12.23 -10.04
N TYR A 166 15.61 -11.33 -10.35
CA TYR A 166 14.30 -11.23 -9.71
C TYR A 166 13.20 -11.33 -10.77
N SER A 167 12.19 -12.17 -10.55
CA SER A 167 10.99 -12.26 -11.38
C SER A 167 9.75 -12.51 -10.54
N LYS A 168 8.57 -12.29 -11.10
CA LYS A 168 7.31 -12.72 -10.45
C LYS A 168 7.28 -14.24 -10.33
N LYS A 169 6.75 -14.72 -9.21
CA LYS A 169 6.31 -16.11 -9.08
C LYS A 169 5.04 -16.29 -9.91
N LYS A 170 4.98 -17.37 -10.69
CA LYS A 170 3.79 -17.75 -11.46
C LYS A 170 2.91 -18.68 -10.65
#